data_AF-A6GF88-F1
#
_entry.id   AF-A6GF88-F1
#
_cell.length_a   1.000
_cell.length_b   1.000
_cell.length_c   1.000
_cell.angle_alpha   90.00
_cell.angle_beta   90.00
_cell.angle_gamma   90.00
#
_symmetry.space_group_name_H-M   'P 1'
#
loop_
_entity.id
_entity.type
_entity.pdbx_description
1 polymer ?
#
loop_
_entity_poly.entity_id
_entity_poly.type
_entity_poly.pdbx_seq_one_letter_code
_entity_poly.pdbx_strand_id
1 'polypeptide(L)'
;MAESDAHTAYPAEVYEGFDAFMQQIIKDTYERGSKRPEFVALVLASGELLPMAWGRIKKAGVRDLALGAAGVVALRLGIRWLLGGPLGVILTGFTVATLISFFWANQQEVLARRKPYKQLIADTHEKFEDIQDRYRNKRYDAGERALLIEGLLRRTLAEIEKPLESDEESEGDED
;
A
#
# COMPACT_ATOMS: atom_id res chain seq x y z
N MET A 1 17.96 -7.02 -30.54
CA MET A 1 16.76 -6.85 -29.71
C MET A 1 16.74 -5.38 -29.34
N ALA A 2 15.75 -4.61 -29.79
CA ALA A 2 15.71 -3.18 -29.53
C ALA A 2 15.30 -2.97 -28.07
N GLU A 3 16.23 -2.46 -27.28
CA GLU A 3 16.00 -1.92 -25.95
C GLU A 3 15.18 -0.64 -26.15
N SER A 4 13.86 -0.75 -26.04
CA SER A 4 12.99 0.41 -26.02
C SER A 4 13.12 1.04 -24.65
N ASP A 5 14.06 1.98 -24.52
CA ASP A 5 14.10 2.99 -23.46
C ASP A 5 12.85 3.86 -23.59
N ALA A 6 11.68 3.31 -23.26
CA ALA A 6 10.55 4.14 -22.90
C ALA A 6 10.99 4.86 -21.62
N HIS A 7 11.13 6.19 -21.68
CA HIS A 7 11.37 6.99 -20.48
C HIS A 7 10.19 6.81 -19.52
N THR A 8 10.30 5.86 -18.60
CA THR A 8 9.30 5.58 -17.57
C THR A 8 9.55 6.45 -16.34
N ALA A 9 8.49 6.97 -15.72
CA ALA A 9 8.62 7.82 -14.54
C ALA A 9 8.99 7.05 -13.25
N TYR A 10 8.95 5.71 -13.30
CA TYR A 10 9.10 4.82 -12.16
C TYR A 10 10.05 3.65 -12.51
N PRO A 11 10.54 2.89 -11.53
CA PRO A 11 11.28 1.65 -11.78
C PRO A 11 10.47 0.64 -12.60
N ALA A 12 11.14 -0.20 -13.37
CA ALA A 12 10.50 -1.15 -14.30
C ALA A 12 9.50 -2.08 -13.59
N GLU A 13 9.81 -2.50 -12.36
CA GLU A 13 9.00 -3.45 -11.59
C GLU A 13 7.58 -2.92 -11.32
N VAL A 14 7.42 -1.60 -11.19
CA VAL A 14 6.12 -0.91 -11.00
C VAL A 14 5.16 -1.18 -12.17
N TYR A 15 5.71 -1.38 -13.37
CA TYR A 15 4.95 -1.64 -14.58
C TYR A 15 4.68 -3.13 -14.83
N GLU A 16 5.31 -4.01 -14.06
CA GLU A 16 5.26 -5.46 -14.29
C GLU A 16 4.34 -6.17 -13.31
N GLY A 17 4.25 -5.69 -12.06
CA GLY A 17 3.50 -6.36 -11.02
C GLY A 17 2.74 -5.42 -10.10
N PHE A 18 1.55 -5.83 -9.71
CA PHE A 18 0.69 -5.06 -8.82
C PHE A 18 1.33 -4.84 -7.43
N ASP A 19 2.15 -5.78 -6.96
CA ASP A 19 2.87 -5.64 -5.69
C ASP A 19 3.83 -4.44 -5.71
N ALA A 20 4.66 -4.33 -6.77
CA ALA A 20 5.60 -3.21 -6.91
C ALA A 20 4.86 -1.88 -7.16
N PHE A 21 3.76 -1.93 -7.91
CA PHE A 21 2.85 -0.79 -8.06
C PHE A 21 2.32 -0.28 -6.71
N MET A 22 1.80 -1.18 -5.87
CA MET A 22 1.29 -0.82 -4.55
C MET A 22 2.39 -0.36 -3.59
N GLN A 23 3.59 -0.93 -3.70
CA GLN A 23 4.74 -0.46 -2.95
C GLN A 23 5.10 0.99 -3.30
N GLN A 24 5.04 1.35 -4.59
CA GLN A 24 5.24 2.72 -5.04
C GLN A 24 4.12 3.66 -4.54
N ILE A 25 2.86 3.23 -4.55
CA ILE A 25 1.75 4.01 -3.98
C ILE A 25 1.97 4.32 -2.50
N ILE A 26 2.37 3.32 -1.70
CA ILE A 26 2.62 3.49 -0.27
C ILE A 26 3.79 4.47 -0.04
N LYS A 27 4.87 4.33 -0.83
CA LYS A 27 6.01 5.24 -0.80
C LYS A 27 5.58 6.68 -1.08
N ASP A 28 4.90 6.91 -2.19
CA ASP A 28 4.51 8.26 -2.61
C ASP A 28 3.50 8.88 -1.63
N THR A 29 2.59 8.07 -1.08
CA THR A 29 1.65 8.54 -0.04
C THR A 29 2.39 9.01 1.22
N TYR A 30 3.44 8.30 1.62
CA TYR A 30 4.28 8.68 2.75
C TYR A 30 5.07 9.97 2.48
N GLU A 31 5.72 10.05 1.31
CA GLU A 31 6.54 11.20 0.90
C GLU A 31 5.71 12.48 0.75
N ARG A 32 4.43 12.36 0.39
CA ARG A 32 3.48 13.48 0.30
C ARG A 32 2.92 13.93 1.65
N GLY A 33 3.29 13.26 2.75
CA GLY A 33 2.93 13.69 4.10
C GLY A 33 1.49 13.38 4.50
N SER A 34 0.94 12.26 4.02
CA SER A 34 -0.39 11.81 4.43
C SER A 34 -0.51 11.73 5.96
N LYS A 35 -1.70 12.07 6.47
CA LYS A 35 -2.01 12.02 7.90
C LYS A 35 -1.85 10.57 8.42
N ARG A 36 -1.43 10.46 9.69
CA ARG A 36 -1.04 9.17 10.31
C ARG A 36 -2.14 8.09 10.26
N PRO A 37 -3.42 8.36 10.62
CA PRO A 37 -4.44 7.31 10.59
C PRO A 37 -4.78 6.82 9.18
N GLU A 38 -4.76 7.71 8.19
CA GLU A 38 -4.98 7.44 6.76
C GLU A 38 -3.88 6.53 6.21
N PHE A 39 -2.62 6.88 6.45
CA PHE A 39 -1.47 6.08 6.03
C PHE A 39 -1.50 4.67 6.63
N VAL A 40 -1.75 4.55 7.94
CA VAL A 40 -1.82 3.25 8.61
C VAL A 40 -3.02 2.43 8.11
N ALA A 41 -4.18 3.07 7.88
CA ALA A 41 -5.34 2.41 7.31
C ALA A 41 -5.08 1.88 5.90
N LEU A 42 -4.40 2.67 5.05
CA LEU A 42 -3.97 2.26 3.71
C LEU A 42 -3.04 1.04 3.76
N VAL A 43 -2.00 1.08 4.60
CA VAL A 43 -1.05 -0.04 4.78
C VAL A 43 -1.75 -1.31 5.27
N LEU A 44 -2.74 -1.19 6.15
CA LEU A 44 -3.56 -2.33 6.60
C LEU A 44 -4.54 -2.82 5.53
N ALA A 45 -5.05 -1.92 4.70
CA ALA A 45 -5.95 -2.25 3.60
C ALA A 45 -5.23 -2.95 2.45
N SER A 46 -3.97 -2.58 2.17
CA SER A 46 -3.08 -3.27 1.21
C SER A 46 -2.61 -4.65 1.68
N GLY A 47 -3.25 -5.19 2.72
CA GLY A 47 -2.94 -6.41 3.44
C GLY A 47 -3.02 -7.72 2.66
N GLU A 48 -2.77 -7.72 1.35
CA GLU A 48 -2.34 -8.90 0.58
C GLU A 48 -0.82 -9.13 0.65
N LEU A 49 -0.04 -8.11 1.03
CA LEU A 49 1.39 -8.24 1.32
C LEU A 49 1.72 -8.57 2.79
N LEU A 50 0.72 -8.53 3.68
CA LEU A 50 0.85 -8.78 5.13
C LEU A 50 0.26 -10.11 5.69
N PRO A 51 -0.53 -10.96 4.99
CA PRO A 51 -1.17 -12.14 5.62
C PRO A 51 -0.16 -13.10 6.23
N MET A 52 1.00 -13.26 5.57
CA MET A 52 2.07 -14.13 6.04
C MET A 52 2.79 -13.59 7.28
N ALA A 53 2.82 -12.28 7.48
CA ALA A 53 3.41 -11.65 8.66
C ALA A 53 2.41 -11.65 9.83
N TRP A 54 1.15 -11.30 9.59
CA TRP A 54 0.13 -11.23 10.64
C TRP A 54 -0.31 -12.61 11.15
N GLY A 55 -0.41 -13.60 10.26
CA GLY A 55 -0.69 -14.99 10.63
C GLY A 55 0.38 -15.60 11.54
N ARG A 56 1.65 -15.17 11.39
CA ARG A 56 2.76 -15.61 12.25
C ARG A 56 2.76 -14.86 13.60
N ILE A 57 2.44 -13.57 13.61
CA ILE A 57 2.33 -12.78 14.86
C ILE A 57 1.17 -13.27 15.74
N LYS A 58 0.02 -13.57 15.14
CA LYS A 58 -1.15 -14.09 15.88
C LYS A 58 -0.92 -15.51 16.43
N LYS A 59 -0.14 -16.32 15.73
CA LYS A 59 0.20 -17.70 16.14
C LYS A 59 1.34 -17.76 17.15
N ALA A 60 2.28 -16.81 17.11
CA ALA A 60 3.36 -16.70 18.09
C ALA A 60 2.87 -16.06 19.40
N GLY A 61 1.82 -15.24 19.38
CA GLY A 61 1.43 -14.48 20.56
C GLY A 61 2.40 -13.31 20.80
N VAL A 62 1.85 -12.13 21.06
CA VAL A 62 2.63 -10.87 21.22
C VAL A 62 3.67 -10.99 22.35
N ARG A 63 3.43 -11.89 23.31
CA ARG A 63 4.30 -12.17 24.45
C ARG A 63 5.52 -13.04 24.10
N ASP A 64 5.42 -13.99 23.17
CA ASP A 64 6.58 -14.79 22.72
C ASP A 64 7.42 -14.04 21.66
N LEU A 65 6.81 -13.10 20.94
CA LEU A 65 7.52 -12.17 20.06
C LEU A 65 8.40 -11.19 20.87
N ALA A 66 7.99 -10.86 22.10
CA ALA A 66 8.70 -9.96 22.99
C ALA A 66 9.77 -10.65 23.87
N LEU A 67 9.80 -11.99 23.93
CA LEU A 67 10.58 -12.73 24.93
C LEU A 67 11.71 -13.63 24.38
N GLY A 68 12.05 -13.57 23.09
CA GLY A 68 13.19 -14.38 22.62
C GLY A 68 13.61 -14.22 21.16
N ALA A 69 14.63 -15.00 20.78
CA ALA A 69 15.33 -14.94 19.49
C ALA A 69 14.43 -15.04 18.24
N ALA A 70 13.24 -15.65 18.36
CA ALA A 70 12.26 -15.74 17.28
C ALA A 70 11.63 -14.38 16.91
N GLY A 71 11.45 -13.48 17.89
CA GLY A 71 10.95 -12.12 17.65
C GLY A 71 11.94 -11.27 16.85
N VAL A 72 13.24 -11.42 17.13
CA VAL A 72 14.32 -10.75 16.38
C VAL A 72 14.37 -11.24 14.93
N VAL A 73 14.15 -12.52 14.67
CA VAL A 73 14.15 -13.07 13.29
C VAL A 73 12.91 -12.61 12.49
N ALA A 74 11.72 -12.61 13.10
CA ALA A 74 10.51 -12.08 12.45
C ALA A 74 10.62 -10.57 12.18
N LEU A 75 11.16 -9.80 13.13
CA LEU A 75 11.47 -8.38 12.94
C LEU A 75 12.52 -8.20 11.83
N ARG A 76 13.57 -9.02 11.79
CA ARG A 76 14.63 -8.95 10.77
C ARG A 76 14.15 -9.36 9.38
N LEU A 77 13.16 -10.24 9.28
CA LEU A 77 12.51 -10.61 8.01
C LEU A 77 11.48 -9.57 7.56
N GLY A 78 10.71 -8.97 8.48
CA GLY A 78 9.85 -7.83 8.18
C GLY A 78 10.67 -6.60 7.79
N ILE A 79 11.80 -6.38 8.45
CA ILE A 79 12.82 -5.39 8.09
C ILE A 79 13.48 -5.77 6.76
N ARG A 80 13.81 -7.03 6.45
CA ARG A 80 14.35 -7.41 5.13
C ARG A 80 13.32 -7.20 4.02
N TRP A 81 12.04 -7.46 4.27
CA TRP A 81 10.98 -7.23 3.31
C TRP A 81 10.73 -5.73 3.10
N LEU A 82 10.87 -4.93 4.16
CA LEU A 82 10.91 -3.48 4.08
C LEU A 82 12.18 -3.02 3.32
N LEU A 83 13.38 -3.36 3.82
CA LEU A 83 14.73 -2.98 3.38
C LEU A 83 15.19 -3.58 2.03
N GLY A 84 14.55 -4.63 1.54
CA GLY A 84 15.00 -5.42 0.39
C GLY A 84 14.40 -5.02 -0.95
N GLY A 85 13.44 -4.09 -0.94
CA GLY A 85 12.89 -3.43 -2.13
C GLY A 85 13.08 -1.90 -2.06
N PRO A 86 12.66 -1.15 -3.09
CA PRO A 86 12.81 0.31 -3.14
C PRO A 86 12.15 1.06 -1.95
N LEU A 87 11.22 0.43 -1.22
CA LEU A 87 10.63 0.94 0.02
C LEU A 87 11.57 0.91 1.24
N GLY A 88 12.65 0.16 1.17
CA GLY A 88 13.55 -0.10 2.30
C GLY A 88 14.28 1.09 2.85
N VAL A 89 14.48 2.08 2.01
CA VAL A 89 15.29 3.24 2.34
C VAL A 89 14.46 4.34 3.02
N ILE A 90 13.12 4.19 3.08
CA ILE A 90 12.19 5.34 3.28
C ILE A 90 11.40 5.23 4.60
N LEU A 91 12.00 4.63 5.63
CA LEU A 91 11.53 4.78 7.03
C LEU A 91 12.48 5.66 7.86
N THR A 92 12.93 6.77 7.27
CA THR A 92 13.81 7.74 7.96
C THR A 92 13.08 8.61 8.99
N GLY A 93 11.73 8.62 9.01
CA GLY A 93 10.92 9.42 9.96
C GLY A 93 10.06 8.64 10.94
N PHE A 94 9.60 7.44 10.58
CA PHE A 94 8.79 6.58 11.45
C PHE A 94 9.44 5.21 11.55
N THR A 95 9.56 4.65 12.75
CA THR A 95 9.92 3.24 12.88
C THR A 95 8.67 2.37 12.72
N VAL A 96 8.83 1.13 12.26
CA VAL A 96 7.74 0.13 12.23
C VAL A 96 7.07 0.02 13.61
N ALA A 97 7.85 0.11 14.69
CA ALA A 97 7.33 0.11 16.05
C ALA A 97 6.40 1.29 16.35
N THR A 98 6.72 2.50 15.87
CA THR A 98 5.88 3.69 16.04
C THR A 98 4.53 3.54 15.35
N LEU A 99 4.49 2.95 14.15
CA LEU A 99 3.24 2.69 13.41
C LEU A 99 2.36 1.67 14.15
N ILE A 100 2.98 0.62 14.70
CA ILE A 100 2.27 -0.39 15.50
C ILE A 100 1.69 0.23 16.78
N SER A 101 2.48 1.01 17.52
CA SER A 101 2.01 1.70 18.73
C SER A 101 0.88 2.68 18.43
N PHE A 102 0.99 3.43 17.32
CA PHE A 102 -0.06 4.33 16.87
C PHE A 102 -1.35 3.57 16.52
N PHE A 103 -1.24 2.45 15.79
CA PHE A 103 -2.38 1.62 15.43
C PHE A 103 -3.13 1.13 16.69
N TRP A 104 -2.42 0.64 17.71
CA TRP A 104 -3.06 0.20 18.95
C TRP A 104 -3.74 1.34 19.71
N ALA A 105 -3.12 2.51 19.74
CA ALA A 105 -3.71 3.69 20.40
C ALA A 105 -4.95 4.24 19.64
N ASN A 106 -5.04 4.03 18.32
CA ASN A 106 -6.07 4.64 17.46
C ASN A 106 -6.84 3.58 16.65
N GLN A 107 -7.02 2.38 17.20
CA GLN A 107 -7.52 1.22 16.45
C GLN A 107 -8.90 1.46 15.83
N GLN A 108 -9.82 2.10 16.56
CA GLN A 108 -11.17 2.37 16.06
C GLN A 108 -11.15 3.31 14.85
N GLU A 109 -10.43 4.43 14.96
CA GLU A 109 -10.29 5.41 13.87
C GLU A 109 -9.65 4.77 12.63
N VAL A 110 -8.56 4.02 12.81
CA VAL A 110 -7.87 3.36 11.70
C VAL A 110 -8.76 2.30 11.03
N LEU A 111 -9.50 1.50 11.79
CA LEU A 111 -10.35 0.45 11.25
C LEU A 111 -11.59 1.00 10.52
N ALA A 112 -12.16 2.12 10.98
CA ALA A 112 -13.27 2.78 10.30
C ALA A 112 -12.88 3.19 8.86
N ARG A 113 -11.64 3.68 8.70
CA ARG A 113 -11.10 4.17 7.43
C ARG A 113 -10.60 3.07 6.49
N ARG A 114 -10.50 1.82 6.97
CA ARG A 114 -9.96 0.71 6.20
C ARG A 114 -10.86 0.29 5.04
N LYS A 115 -12.19 0.31 5.22
CA LYS A 115 -13.13 -0.23 4.23
C LYS A 115 -13.06 0.53 2.88
N PRO A 116 -13.07 1.88 2.84
CA PRO A 116 -12.87 2.64 1.61
C PRO A 116 -11.57 2.28 0.89
N TYR A 117 -10.44 2.18 1.62
CA TYR A 117 -9.16 1.84 1.00
C TYR A 117 -9.14 0.42 0.42
N LYS A 118 -9.81 -0.55 1.05
CA LYS A 118 -9.92 -1.90 0.47
C LYS A 118 -10.66 -1.91 -0.87
N GLN A 119 -11.71 -1.11 -0.99
CA GLN A 119 -12.46 -0.98 -2.24
C GLN A 119 -11.60 -0.29 -3.30
N LEU A 120 -10.96 0.84 -2.96
CA LEU A 120 -10.06 1.54 -3.87
C LEU A 120 -8.94 0.64 -4.40
N ILE A 121 -8.32 -0.18 -3.54
CA ILE A 121 -7.25 -1.10 -3.92
C ILE A 121 -7.79 -2.19 -4.85
N ALA A 122 -8.95 -2.78 -4.56
CA ALA A 122 -9.56 -3.79 -5.40
C ALA A 122 -9.89 -3.24 -6.81
N ASP A 123 -10.51 -2.06 -6.87
CA ASP A 123 -10.83 -1.40 -8.15
C ASP A 123 -9.57 -1.01 -8.93
N THR A 124 -8.50 -0.65 -8.21
CA THR A 124 -7.20 -0.34 -8.82
C THR A 124 -6.54 -1.60 -9.36
N HIS A 125 -6.63 -2.72 -8.63
CA HIS A 125 -6.09 -4.00 -9.07
C HIS A 125 -6.77 -4.50 -10.33
N GLU A 126 -8.10 -4.44 -10.39
CA GLU A 126 -8.87 -4.82 -11.57
C GLU A 126 -8.43 -4.02 -12.81
N LYS A 127 -8.27 -2.70 -12.67
CA LYS A 127 -7.79 -1.82 -13.76
C LYS A 127 -6.36 -2.13 -14.16
N PHE A 128 -5.49 -2.41 -13.20
CA PHE A 128 -4.11 -2.79 -13.46
C PHE A 128 -4.06 -4.08 -14.28
N GLU A 129 -4.79 -5.12 -13.88
CA GLU A 129 -4.84 -6.39 -14.61
C GLU A 129 -5.45 -6.23 -16.00
N ASP A 130 -6.51 -5.43 -16.20
CA ASP A 130 -7.06 -5.15 -17.54
C ASP A 130 -6.01 -4.50 -18.46
N ILE A 131 -5.22 -3.54 -17.94
CA ILE A 131 -4.11 -2.94 -18.70
C ILE A 131 -3.07 -3.99 -19.08
N GLN A 132 -2.68 -4.86 -18.13
CA GLN A 132 -1.70 -5.92 -18.37
C GLN A 132 -2.20 -6.95 -19.38
N ASP A 133 -3.46 -7.37 -19.27
CA ASP A 133 -4.08 -8.32 -20.20
C ASP A 133 -4.11 -7.76 -21.61
N ARG A 134 -4.49 -6.50 -21.78
CA ARG A 134 -4.50 -5.85 -23.09
C ARG A 134 -3.09 -5.73 -23.67
N TYR A 135 -2.10 -5.40 -22.85
CA TYR A 135 -0.70 -5.40 -23.27
C TYR A 135 -0.22 -6.81 -23.70
N ARG A 136 -0.48 -7.85 -22.89
CA ARG A 136 -0.17 -9.24 -23.22
C ARG A 136 -0.82 -9.70 -24.52
N ASN A 137 -2.04 -9.23 -24.77
CA ASN A 137 -2.80 -9.48 -25.98
C ASN A 137 -2.42 -8.57 -27.16
N LYS A 138 -1.32 -7.80 -27.05
CA LYS A 138 -0.80 -6.88 -28.07
C LYS A 138 -1.80 -5.81 -28.52
N ARG A 139 -2.75 -5.47 -27.65
CA ARG A 139 -3.69 -4.36 -27.85
C ARG A 139 -3.07 -3.01 -27.50
N TYR A 140 -2.03 -3.03 -26.66
CA TYR A 140 -1.19 -1.89 -26.31
C TYR A 140 0.27 -2.21 -26.58
N ASP A 141 1.04 -1.19 -26.95
CA ASP A 141 2.50 -1.25 -26.89
C ASP A 141 3.04 -0.95 -25.48
N ALA A 142 4.36 -1.02 -25.31
CA ALA A 142 5.01 -0.83 -24.02
C ALA A 142 4.88 0.61 -23.49
N GLY A 143 4.87 1.60 -24.36
CA GLY A 143 4.73 3.02 -24.01
C GLY A 143 3.28 3.34 -23.61
N GLU A 144 2.32 2.85 -24.38
CA GLU A 144 0.89 2.95 -24.05
C GLU A 144 0.58 2.30 -22.69
N ARG A 145 1.11 1.09 -22.45
CA ARG A 145 1.00 0.43 -21.13
C ARG A 145 1.58 1.30 -20.03
N ALA A 146 2.78 1.86 -20.24
CA ALA A 146 3.44 2.68 -19.24
C ALA A 146 2.60 3.92 -18.87
N LEU A 147 2.10 4.66 -19.87
CA LEU A 147 1.25 5.84 -19.65
C LEU A 147 -0.05 5.50 -18.89
N LEU A 148 -0.67 4.36 -19.19
CA LEU A 148 -1.88 3.92 -18.51
C LEU A 148 -1.60 3.55 -17.05
N ILE A 149 -0.50 2.83 -16.77
CA ILE A 149 -0.09 2.48 -15.40
C ILE A 149 0.28 3.74 -14.61
N GLU A 150 1.02 4.68 -15.20
CA GLU A 150 1.33 5.96 -14.55
C GLU A 150 0.07 6.77 -14.26
N GLY A 151 -0.88 6.82 -15.20
CA GLY A 151 -2.16 7.49 -15.02
C GLY A 151 -2.98 6.86 -13.90
N LEU A 152 -3.00 5.52 -13.84
CA LEU A 152 -3.65 4.77 -12.77
C LEU A 152 -3.01 5.09 -11.41
N LEU A 153 -1.67 5.07 -11.32
CA LEU A 153 -0.92 5.39 -10.11
C LEU A 153 -1.29 6.78 -9.58
N ARG A 154 -1.22 7.80 -10.45
CA ARG A 154 -1.56 9.19 -10.09
C ARG A 154 -3.02 9.33 -9.64
N ARG A 155 -3.94 8.65 -10.32
CA ARG A 155 -5.36 8.64 -9.92
C ARG A 155 -5.54 8.00 -8.55
N THR A 156 -4.93 6.85 -8.30
CA THR A 156 -5.04 6.18 -7.00
C THR A 156 -4.46 7.04 -5.87
N LEU A 157 -3.33 7.72 -6.09
CA LEU A 157 -2.80 8.68 -5.11
C LEU A 157 -3.77 9.83 -4.85
N ALA A 158 -4.37 10.40 -5.90
CA ALA A 158 -5.35 11.47 -5.74
C ALA A 158 -6.59 11.02 -4.96
N GLU A 159 -7.07 9.79 -5.16
CA GLU A 159 -8.18 9.22 -4.37
C GLU A 159 -7.78 8.97 -2.91
N ILE A 160 -6.53 8.57 -2.63
CA ILE A 160 -6.02 8.39 -1.26
C ILE A 160 -5.96 9.72 -0.50
N GLU A 161 -5.63 10.81 -1.19
CA GLU A 161 -5.49 12.15 -0.62
C GLU A 161 -6.83 12.84 -0.34
N LYS A 162 -7.94 12.35 -0.90
CA LYS A 162 -9.26 12.91 -0.62
C LYS A 162 -9.59 12.74 0.87
N PRO A 163 -10.13 13.78 1.52
CA PRO A 163 -10.71 13.62 2.85
C PRO A 163 -11.75 12.50 2.80
N LEU A 164 -11.66 11.55 3.74
CA LEU A 164 -12.73 10.60 3.94
C LEU A 164 -13.92 11.38 4.49
N GLU A 165 -15.04 11.33 3.79
CA GLU A 165 -16.31 11.86 4.29
C GLU A 165 -16.57 11.22 5.65
N SER A 166 -16.60 12.03 6.71
CA SER A 166 -17.10 11.60 8.00
C SER A 166 -18.60 11.42 7.85
N ASP A 167 -19.16 10.33 8.38
CA ASP A 167 -20.61 10.04 8.44
C ASP A 167 -21.40 11.07 9.29
N GLU A 168 -21.00 12.35 9.34
CA GLU A 168 -21.64 13.42 10.11
C GLU A 168 -22.83 14.07 9.38
N GLU A 169 -23.22 13.60 8.19
CA GLU A 169 -24.46 14.02 7.52
C GLU A 169 -25.52 12.91 7.52
N SER A 170 -26.07 12.58 8.70
CA SER A 170 -27.38 11.91 8.79
C SER A 170 -28.19 12.25 10.05
N GLU A 171 -27.90 13.37 10.71
CA GLU A 171 -28.82 13.99 11.68
C GLU A 171 -29.10 15.42 11.23
N GLY A 172 -30.20 15.60 10.50
CA GLY A 172 -30.62 16.91 10.02
C GLY A 172 -31.90 16.83 9.20
N ASP A 173 -33.01 16.95 9.92
CA ASP A 173 -34.30 17.47 9.47
C ASP A 173 -35.16 16.58 8.55
N GLU A 174 -36.16 15.94 9.14
CA GLU A 174 -37.54 16.10 8.66
C GLU A 174 -38.49 16.01 9.88
N ASP A 175 -39.10 17.16 10.18
CA ASP A 175 -40.10 17.43 11.23
C ASP A 175 -41.37 16.58 11.13
#